data_AF-A0A1T1BSA0-F1
#
_entry.id   AF-A0A1T1BSA0-F1
#
_cell.length_a   1.000
_cell.length_b   1.000
_cell.length_c   1.000
_cell.angle_alpha   90.00
_cell.angle_beta   90.00
_cell.angle_gamma   90.00
#
_symmetry.space_group_name_H-M   'P 1'
#
loop_
_entity.id
_entity.type
_entity.pdbx_description
1 polymer ?
#
loop_
_entity_poly.entity_id
_entity_poly.type
_entity_poly.pdbx_seq_one_letter_code
_entity_poly.pdbx_strand_id
1 'polypeptide(L)'
;MPEIGEEVLVGFEGSNAQNPYVLGTQYNGSETSGYADGQNNVKAIHTRSGIKFILNDGEGSILIEDPSGNTWKMDGQVNIDVNAPKNFTINAGGDISMTVGKNINSSAAMNICESAGVDKTTMVGMLYSTNVGGDHMLNVTGNFMENIEGNLESHSAKERQEVAVKGIETSSEGAINKHSKKESRFVNNRLG
;
A
#
# COMPACT_ATOMS: atom_id res chain seq x y z
N MET A 1 21.78 27.66 -12.73
CA MET A 1 22.53 28.90 -12.45
C MET A 1 23.49 28.61 -11.32
N PRO A 2 24.70 29.18 -11.35
CA PRO A 2 25.67 29.08 -10.26
C PRO A 2 25.09 29.58 -8.93
N GLU A 3 25.52 28.98 -7.83
CA GLU A 3 25.23 29.47 -6.48
C GLU A 3 26.20 30.61 -6.08
N ILE A 4 25.80 31.42 -5.09
CA ILE A 4 26.68 32.50 -4.59
C ILE A 4 27.95 31.89 -4.01
N GLY A 5 29.10 32.31 -4.52
CA GLY A 5 30.41 31.82 -4.12
C GLY A 5 30.96 30.68 -4.98
N GLU A 6 30.17 30.14 -5.93
CA GLU A 6 30.69 29.18 -6.90
C GLU A 6 31.56 29.87 -7.95
N GLU A 7 32.61 29.18 -8.37
CA GLU A 7 33.39 29.61 -9.52
C GLU A 7 32.70 29.23 -10.83
N VAL A 8 32.79 30.16 -11.78
CA VAL A 8 32.12 30.08 -13.07
C VAL A 8 33.12 30.22 -14.21
N LEU A 9 32.90 29.45 -15.26
CA LEU A 9 33.54 29.67 -16.54
C LEU A 9 32.75 30.73 -17.31
N VAL A 10 33.40 31.81 -17.72
CA VAL A 10 32.78 32.95 -18.43
C VAL A 10 33.28 33.01 -19.87
N GLY A 11 32.35 33.05 -20.83
CA GLY A 11 32.60 33.39 -22.22
C GLY A 11 32.26 34.86 -22.50
N PHE A 12 32.73 35.39 -23.63
CA PHE A 12 32.49 36.78 -24.03
C PHE A 12 31.95 36.83 -25.46
N GLU A 13 30.79 37.47 -25.65
CA GLU A 13 30.13 37.54 -26.94
C GLU A 13 30.97 38.33 -27.94
N GLY A 14 31.28 37.76 -29.10
CA GLY A 14 32.09 38.44 -30.12
C GLY A 14 33.49 38.83 -29.64
N SER A 15 34.04 38.16 -28.61
CA SER A 15 35.27 38.56 -27.92
C SER A 15 35.19 39.96 -27.26
N ASN A 16 33.99 40.47 -27.01
CA ASN A 16 33.78 41.73 -26.30
C ASN A 16 33.73 41.49 -24.79
N ALA A 17 34.76 41.95 -24.07
CA ALA A 17 34.86 41.84 -22.62
C ALA A 17 33.69 42.50 -21.84
N GLN A 18 32.95 43.42 -22.47
CA GLN A 18 31.78 44.07 -21.87
C GLN A 18 30.50 43.23 -21.95
N ASN A 19 30.50 42.13 -22.72
CA ASN A 19 29.35 41.23 -22.91
C ASN A 19 29.67 39.80 -22.42
N PRO A 20 29.88 39.58 -21.11
CA PRO A 20 30.13 38.25 -20.56
C PRO A 20 28.86 37.39 -20.53
N TYR A 21 29.04 36.08 -20.63
CA TYR A 21 28.01 35.08 -20.36
C TYR A 21 28.61 33.85 -19.67
N VAL A 22 27.82 33.18 -18.83
CA VAL A 22 28.28 32.00 -18.06
C VAL A 22 28.17 30.74 -18.91
N LEU A 23 29.27 30.00 -19.03
CA LEU A 23 29.37 28.70 -19.72
C LEU A 23 29.08 27.51 -18.79
N GLY A 24 29.47 27.60 -17.52
CA GLY A 24 29.27 26.53 -16.53
C GLY A 24 29.92 26.83 -15.19
N THR A 25 29.70 25.97 -14.21
CA THR A 25 30.35 26.00 -12.90
C THR A 25 31.38 24.89 -12.79
N GLN A 26 32.43 25.11 -12.00
CA GLN A 26 33.46 24.11 -11.75
C GLN A 26 33.81 24.08 -10.27
N TYR A 27 34.17 22.90 -9.78
CA TYR A 27 34.81 22.75 -8.49
C TYR A 27 36.28 23.21 -8.61
N ASN A 28 36.75 24.04 -7.69
CA ASN A 28 38.13 24.51 -7.62
C ASN A 28 38.72 24.23 -6.24
N GLY A 29 40.06 24.17 -6.17
CA GLY A 29 40.78 24.09 -4.90
C GLY A 29 40.45 22.84 -4.08
N SER A 30 39.90 23.04 -2.87
CA SER A 30 39.57 21.99 -1.91
C SER A 30 38.17 21.39 -2.08
N GLU A 31 37.33 21.95 -2.95
CA GLU A 31 35.97 21.47 -3.18
C GLU A 31 35.98 20.22 -4.08
N THR A 32 35.23 19.19 -3.70
CA THR A 32 35.12 17.94 -4.46
C THR A 32 33.66 17.56 -4.64
N SER A 33 33.35 16.82 -5.70
CA SER A 33 31.98 16.33 -5.90
C SER A 33 31.55 15.34 -4.82
N GLY A 34 32.48 14.67 -4.14
CA GLY A 34 32.20 13.58 -3.19
C GLY A 34 31.75 12.27 -3.86
N TYR A 35 31.65 12.23 -5.19
CA TYR A 35 31.17 11.07 -5.96
C TYR A 35 32.24 10.41 -6.83
N ALA A 36 33.41 11.04 -6.99
CA ALA A 36 34.47 10.46 -7.78
C ALA A 36 34.98 9.15 -7.14
N ASP A 37 35.03 8.09 -7.93
CA ASP A 37 35.75 6.86 -7.61
C ASP A 37 36.77 6.55 -8.72
N GLY A 38 37.67 5.59 -8.46
CA GLY A 38 38.76 5.27 -9.39
C GLY A 38 38.31 4.70 -10.74
N GLN A 39 37.03 4.33 -10.89
CA GLN A 39 36.46 3.72 -12.09
C GLN A 39 35.39 4.61 -12.74
N ASN A 40 35.08 5.77 -12.17
CA ASN A 40 33.99 6.66 -12.58
C ASN A 40 32.62 5.96 -12.62
N ASN A 41 32.34 5.11 -11.63
CA ASN A 41 31.08 4.36 -11.56
C ASN A 41 29.90 5.27 -11.20
N VAL A 42 30.12 6.27 -10.34
CA VAL A 42 29.05 7.08 -9.77
C VAL A 42 28.87 8.37 -10.59
N LYS A 43 27.67 8.56 -11.15
CA LYS A 43 27.23 9.84 -11.72
C LYS A 43 26.10 10.39 -10.87
N ALA A 44 26.22 11.64 -10.43
CA ALA A 44 25.27 12.23 -9.50
C ALA A 44 24.87 13.64 -9.89
N ILE A 45 23.60 13.96 -9.67
CA ILE A 45 23.10 15.33 -9.51
C ILE A 45 22.83 15.51 -8.02
N HIS A 46 23.52 16.43 -7.38
CA HIS A 46 23.33 16.76 -5.97
C HIS A 46 23.15 18.28 -5.84
N THR A 47 22.01 18.72 -5.31
CA THR A 47 21.72 20.14 -5.11
C THR A 47 22.19 20.61 -3.74
N ARG A 48 22.42 21.91 -3.56
CA ARG A 48 22.77 22.53 -2.26
C ARG A 48 21.81 22.15 -1.14
N SER A 49 20.53 21.98 -1.45
CA SER A 49 19.51 21.61 -0.45
C SER A 49 19.63 20.15 0.00
N GLY A 50 20.45 19.32 -0.66
CA GLY A 50 20.67 17.92 -0.33
C GLY A 50 19.83 16.93 -1.14
N ILE A 51 19.18 17.36 -2.23
CA ILE A 51 18.44 16.47 -3.14
C ILE A 51 19.45 15.75 -4.02
N LYS A 52 19.30 14.43 -4.18
CA LYS A 52 20.23 13.58 -4.92
C LYS A 52 19.51 12.76 -5.99
N PHE A 53 20.13 12.67 -7.15
CA PHE A 53 19.86 11.68 -8.17
C PHE A 53 21.18 11.01 -8.54
N ILE A 54 21.33 9.72 -8.21
CA ILE A 54 22.60 9.00 -8.30
C ILE A 54 22.40 7.76 -9.18
N LEU A 55 23.27 7.59 -10.17
CA LEU A 55 23.43 6.40 -10.97
C LEU A 55 24.79 5.77 -10.64
N ASN A 56 24.83 4.48 -10.36
CA ASN A 56 26.06 3.76 -10.07
C ASN A 56 26.25 2.59 -11.05
N ASP A 57 27.18 2.73 -12.00
CA ASP A 57 27.47 1.70 -13.02
C ASP A 57 28.08 0.43 -12.41
N GLY A 58 28.82 0.56 -11.30
CA GLY A 58 29.46 -0.57 -10.63
C GLY A 58 28.45 -1.49 -9.95
N GLU A 59 27.34 -0.92 -9.45
CA GLU A 59 26.23 -1.66 -8.85
C GLU A 59 25.07 -1.90 -9.82
N GLY A 60 25.01 -1.17 -10.94
CA GLY A 60 23.84 -1.12 -11.81
C GLY A 60 22.62 -0.47 -11.15
N SER A 61 22.81 0.46 -10.21
CA SER A 61 21.77 0.97 -9.30
C SER A 61 21.40 2.43 -9.57
N ILE A 62 20.18 2.80 -9.15
CA ILE A 62 19.63 4.16 -9.24
C ILE A 62 19.05 4.56 -7.88
N LEU A 63 19.33 5.78 -7.42
CA LEU A 63 18.74 6.39 -6.22
C LEU A 63 18.26 7.81 -6.50
N ILE A 64 17.00 8.09 -6.16
CA ILE A 64 16.46 9.44 -6.00
C ILE A 64 16.17 9.65 -4.52
N GLU A 65 16.74 10.69 -3.92
CA GLU A 65 16.63 10.97 -2.49
C GLU A 65 16.43 12.46 -2.24
N ASP A 66 15.54 12.80 -1.30
CA ASP A 66 15.48 14.14 -0.72
C ASP A 66 16.06 14.17 0.71
N PRO A 67 16.40 15.36 1.25
CA PRO A 67 16.99 15.47 2.59
C PRO A 67 16.07 15.03 3.73
N SER A 68 14.77 14.86 3.44
CA SER A 68 13.78 14.42 4.43
C SER A 68 13.68 12.90 4.52
N GLY A 69 14.43 12.15 3.68
CA GLY A 69 14.50 10.70 3.68
C GLY A 69 13.46 10.01 2.79
N ASN A 70 12.81 10.75 1.89
CA ASN A 70 12.01 10.12 0.83
C ASN A 70 12.96 9.50 -0.21
N THR A 71 12.73 8.25 -0.60
CA THR A 71 13.62 7.55 -1.55
C THR A 71 12.86 6.79 -2.63
N TRP A 72 13.42 6.77 -3.82
CA TRP A 72 13.12 5.82 -4.89
C TRP A 72 14.42 5.13 -5.29
N LYS A 73 14.51 3.82 -5.05
CA LYS A 73 15.73 3.05 -5.25
C LYS A 73 15.48 1.85 -6.15
N MET A 74 16.32 1.68 -7.17
CA MET A 74 16.48 0.44 -7.92
C MET A 74 17.88 -0.10 -7.58
N ASP A 75 17.99 -1.33 -7.09
CA ASP A 75 19.22 -1.81 -6.45
C ASP A 75 20.21 -2.53 -7.38
N GLY A 76 19.89 -2.66 -8.67
CA GLY A 76 20.67 -3.43 -9.64
C GLY A 76 20.55 -4.95 -9.50
N GLN A 77 19.76 -5.43 -8.53
CA GLN A 77 19.53 -6.83 -8.19
C GLN A 77 18.05 -7.21 -8.31
N VAL A 78 17.36 -6.55 -9.24
CA VAL A 78 15.95 -6.80 -9.60
C VAL A 78 14.94 -6.37 -8.51
N ASN A 79 15.35 -5.55 -7.55
CA ASN A 79 14.43 -4.98 -6.55
C ASN A 79 14.23 -3.46 -6.74
N ILE A 80 13.07 -3.01 -6.27
CA ILE A 80 12.71 -1.60 -6.19
C ILE A 80 12.17 -1.32 -4.79
N ASP A 81 12.72 -0.29 -4.14
CA ASP A 81 12.28 0.20 -2.83
C ASP A 81 11.84 1.66 -2.92
N VAL A 82 10.65 1.96 -2.40
CA VAL A 82 10.13 3.33 -2.30
C VAL A 82 9.76 3.59 -0.84
N ASN A 83 10.34 4.64 -0.26
CA ASN A 83 10.15 5.00 1.15
C ASN A 83 9.66 6.43 1.28
N ALA A 84 8.69 6.65 2.18
CA ALA A 84 8.24 7.96 2.59
C ALA A 84 8.05 7.98 4.13
N PRO A 85 8.82 8.77 4.90
CA PRO A 85 8.76 8.74 6.37
C PRO A 85 7.43 9.20 6.99
N LYS A 86 6.55 9.86 6.22
CA LYS A 86 5.29 10.40 6.71
C LYS A 86 4.08 9.85 5.96
N ASN A 87 3.89 10.29 4.71
CA ASN A 87 2.72 9.93 3.91
C ASN A 87 3.16 9.51 2.50
N PHE A 88 2.51 8.46 1.98
CA PHE A 88 2.59 8.05 0.59
C PHE A 88 1.17 7.91 0.03
N THR A 89 0.88 8.57 -1.09
CA THR A 89 -0.48 8.64 -1.65
C THR A 89 -0.45 8.34 -3.14
N ILE A 90 -1.32 7.44 -3.59
CA ILE A 90 -1.51 7.09 -5.00
C ILE A 90 -2.93 7.48 -5.40
N ASN A 91 -3.08 8.35 -6.39
CA ASN A 91 -4.37 8.75 -6.95
C ASN A 91 -4.37 8.49 -8.46
N ALA A 92 -5.43 7.86 -8.98
CA ALA A 92 -5.64 7.67 -10.41
C ALA A 92 -7.07 8.09 -10.78
N GLY A 93 -7.22 8.79 -11.91
CA GLY A 93 -8.54 9.13 -12.46
C GLY A 93 -9.17 7.98 -13.26
N GLY A 94 -8.37 6.99 -13.65
CA GLY A 94 -8.80 5.73 -14.24
C GLY A 94 -8.40 4.56 -13.31
N ASP A 95 -7.70 3.58 -13.85
CA ASP A 95 -7.40 2.33 -13.13
C ASP A 95 -6.04 2.32 -12.43
N ILE A 96 -5.96 1.54 -11.34
CA ILE A 96 -4.72 1.05 -10.74
C ILE A 96 -4.75 -0.48 -10.80
N SER A 97 -3.73 -1.08 -11.40
CA SER A 97 -3.61 -2.55 -11.53
C SER A 97 -2.43 -3.07 -10.71
N MET A 98 -2.65 -4.11 -9.91
CA MET A 98 -1.62 -4.75 -9.09
C MET A 98 -1.65 -6.27 -9.27
N THR A 99 -0.60 -6.83 -9.87
CA THR A 99 -0.45 -8.27 -10.11
C THR A 99 0.89 -8.74 -9.56
N VAL A 100 0.88 -9.77 -8.71
CA VAL A 100 2.09 -10.27 -8.03
C VAL A 100 2.20 -11.78 -8.21
N GLY A 101 3.39 -12.28 -8.54
CA GLY A 101 3.62 -13.70 -8.82
C GLY A 101 3.74 -14.60 -7.59
N LYS A 102 3.88 -14.02 -6.39
CA LYS A 102 3.97 -14.74 -5.11
C LYS A 102 2.99 -14.15 -4.10
N ASN A 103 3.46 -13.28 -3.20
CA ASN A 103 2.71 -12.84 -2.03
C ASN A 103 2.48 -11.33 -2.02
N ILE A 104 1.35 -10.90 -1.46
CA ILE A 104 1.08 -9.52 -1.07
C ILE A 104 0.93 -9.50 0.46
N ASN A 105 1.64 -8.59 1.13
CA ASN A 105 1.52 -8.35 2.56
C ASN A 105 0.98 -6.92 2.77
N SER A 106 -0.16 -6.78 3.44
CA SER A 106 -0.78 -5.50 3.76
C SER A 106 -1.10 -5.45 5.25
N SER A 107 -0.55 -4.46 5.95
CA SER A 107 -0.70 -4.32 7.40
C SER A 107 -0.65 -2.85 7.81
N ALA A 108 -1.46 -2.47 8.80
CA ALA A 108 -1.44 -1.14 9.40
C ALA A 108 -1.51 -1.25 10.93
N ALA A 109 -0.87 -0.32 11.64
CA ALA A 109 -0.87 -0.31 13.10
C ALA A 109 -2.22 0.13 13.71
N MET A 110 -3.01 0.91 12.96
CA MET A 110 -4.31 1.41 13.42
C MET A 110 -5.47 0.79 12.66
N ASN A 111 -5.60 1.07 11.35
CA ASN A 111 -6.74 0.62 10.57
C ASN A 111 -6.41 0.46 9.07
N ILE A 112 -7.16 -0.42 8.42
CA ILE A 112 -7.25 -0.55 6.95
C ILE A 112 -8.70 -0.27 6.57
N CYS A 113 -8.93 0.55 5.54
CA CYS A 113 -10.27 0.91 5.05
C CYS A 113 -10.35 0.64 3.56
N GLU A 114 -11.37 -0.12 3.15
CA GLU A 114 -11.61 -0.50 1.76
C GLU A 114 -13.07 -0.22 1.41
N SER A 115 -13.30 0.46 0.28
CA SER A 115 -14.64 0.82 -0.19
C SER A 115 -14.70 0.70 -1.71
N ALA A 116 -15.78 0.14 -2.22
CA ALA A 116 -16.08 0.08 -3.65
C ALA A 116 -17.49 0.67 -3.89
N GLY A 117 -17.64 1.44 -4.97
CA GLY A 117 -18.91 2.12 -5.28
C GLY A 117 -19.98 1.21 -5.89
N VAL A 118 -19.57 0.09 -6.50
CA VAL A 118 -20.47 -0.87 -7.15
C VAL A 118 -20.22 -2.26 -6.59
N ASP A 119 -19.12 -2.90 -6.96
CA ASP A 119 -18.82 -4.27 -6.58
C ASP A 119 -17.43 -4.41 -5.94
N LYS A 120 -17.32 -5.29 -4.94
CA LYS A 120 -16.06 -5.80 -4.39
C LYS A 120 -16.09 -7.32 -4.41
N THR A 121 -15.22 -7.92 -5.22
CA THR A 121 -15.13 -9.37 -5.38
C THR A 121 -13.85 -9.90 -4.73
N THR A 122 -13.95 -10.99 -3.98
CA THR A 122 -12.80 -11.67 -3.38
C THR A 122 -12.87 -13.15 -3.72
N MET A 123 -11.81 -13.67 -4.35
CA MET A 123 -11.70 -15.08 -4.73
C MET A 123 -10.45 -15.66 -4.07
N VAL A 124 -10.62 -16.75 -3.32
CA VAL A 124 -9.54 -17.40 -2.57
C VAL A 124 -9.58 -18.88 -2.89
N GLY A 125 -8.48 -19.42 -3.40
CA GLY A 125 -8.44 -20.79 -3.91
C GLY A 125 -8.42 -21.89 -2.84
N MET A 126 -7.94 -21.58 -1.62
CA MET A 126 -7.75 -22.58 -0.56
C MET A 126 -8.41 -22.18 0.76
N LEU A 127 -7.85 -21.19 1.48
CA LEU A 127 -8.30 -20.80 2.82
C LEU A 127 -8.50 -19.29 2.91
N TYR A 128 -9.71 -18.88 3.27
CA TYR A 128 -10.01 -17.51 3.68
C TYR A 128 -10.17 -17.45 5.20
N SER A 129 -9.15 -16.97 5.92
CA SER A 129 -9.14 -16.89 7.38
C SER A 129 -9.42 -15.48 7.86
N THR A 130 -10.39 -15.34 8.76
CA THR A 130 -10.73 -14.07 9.41
C THR A 130 -10.65 -14.26 10.93
N ASN A 131 -9.80 -13.47 11.59
CA ASN A 131 -9.65 -13.48 13.05
C ASN A 131 -9.94 -12.07 13.59
N VAL A 132 -10.96 -11.94 14.43
CA VAL A 132 -11.40 -10.65 14.98
C VAL A 132 -11.29 -10.70 16.50
N GLY A 133 -10.49 -9.81 17.08
CA GLY A 133 -10.32 -9.73 18.54
C GLY A 133 -11.44 -8.96 19.26
N GLY A 134 -12.17 -8.11 18.53
CA GLY A 134 -13.36 -7.39 18.99
C GLY A 134 -14.63 -7.89 18.29
N ASP A 135 -15.45 -6.97 17.81
CA ASP A 135 -16.73 -7.30 17.17
C ASP A 135 -16.60 -7.49 15.65
N HIS A 136 -17.30 -8.49 15.12
CA HIS A 136 -17.51 -8.67 13.68
C HIS A 136 -18.95 -8.30 13.32
N MET A 137 -19.13 -7.25 12.52
CA MET A 137 -20.45 -6.75 12.11
C MET A 137 -20.63 -6.90 10.61
N LEU A 138 -21.68 -7.62 10.21
CA LEU A 138 -22.10 -7.78 8.81
C LEU A 138 -23.50 -7.21 8.64
N ASN A 139 -23.63 -6.19 7.80
CA ASN A 139 -24.91 -5.58 7.45
C ASN A 139 -25.18 -5.84 5.96
N VAL A 140 -26.31 -6.48 5.66
CA VAL A 140 -26.71 -6.80 4.29
C VAL A 140 -28.11 -6.22 4.06
N THR A 141 -28.20 -5.17 3.25
CA THR A 141 -29.48 -4.54 2.88
C THR A 141 -30.28 -5.41 1.90
N GLY A 142 -29.57 -6.10 1.00
CA GLY A 142 -30.14 -7.05 0.06
C GLY A 142 -30.26 -8.45 0.66
N ASN A 143 -30.01 -9.46 -0.16
CA ASN A 143 -30.03 -10.86 0.28
C ASN A 143 -28.64 -11.28 0.76
N PHE A 144 -28.58 -11.98 1.88
CA PHE A 144 -27.42 -12.77 2.29
C PHE A 144 -27.63 -14.22 1.85
N MET A 145 -26.69 -14.77 1.10
CA MET A 145 -26.68 -16.17 0.69
C MET A 145 -25.37 -16.79 1.12
N GLU A 146 -25.46 -17.89 1.86
CA GLU A 146 -24.33 -18.70 2.29
C GLU A 146 -24.51 -20.10 1.74
N ASN A 147 -23.62 -20.52 0.84
CA ASN A 147 -23.63 -21.86 0.25
C ASN A 147 -22.36 -22.59 0.70
N ILE A 148 -22.54 -23.69 1.43
CA ILE A 148 -21.46 -24.44 2.05
C ILE A 148 -21.62 -25.91 1.64
N GLU A 149 -20.64 -26.43 0.90
CA GLU A 149 -20.61 -27.85 0.53
C GLU A 149 -20.18 -28.74 1.71
N GLY A 150 -19.38 -28.19 2.63
CA GLY A 150 -18.94 -28.85 3.85
C GLY A 150 -19.84 -28.58 5.05
N ASN A 151 -19.24 -28.56 6.24
CA ASN A 151 -19.96 -28.28 7.48
C ASN A 151 -20.05 -26.77 7.74
N LEU A 152 -21.21 -26.31 8.20
CA LEU A 152 -21.36 -25.04 8.90
C LEU A 152 -21.31 -25.28 10.41
N GLU A 153 -20.26 -24.83 11.06
CA GLU A 153 -20.13 -24.88 12.52
C GLU A 153 -20.26 -23.47 13.09
N SER A 154 -21.21 -23.29 14.02
CA SER A 154 -21.43 -22.00 14.66
C SER A 154 -21.54 -22.17 16.17
N HIS A 155 -20.70 -21.43 16.89
CA HIS A 155 -20.64 -21.48 18.35
C HIS A 155 -20.79 -20.06 18.93
N SER A 156 -21.64 -19.93 19.94
CA SER A 156 -21.78 -18.71 20.74
C SER A 156 -21.65 -19.11 22.21
N ALA A 157 -20.71 -18.50 22.94
CA ALA A 157 -20.54 -18.76 24.37
C ALA A 157 -21.67 -18.17 25.23
N LYS A 158 -22.35 -17.15 24.71
CA LYS A 158 -23.49 -16.47 25.33
C LYS A 158 -24.76 -16.75 24.53
N GLU A 159 -25.55 -15.72 24.25
CA GLU A 159 -26.77 -15.83 23.49
C GLU A 159 -26.53 -15.93 21.98
N ARG A 160 -27.48 -16.58 21.31
CA ARG A 160 -27.67 -16.54 19.86
C ARG A 160 -29.13 -16.19 19.62
N GLN A 161 -29.37 -15.19 18.79
CA GLN A 161 -30.71 -14.74 18.45
C GLN A 161 -30.88 -14.79 16.93
N GLU A 162 -31.96 -15.43 16.49
CA GLU A 162 -32.37 -15.49 15.09
C GLU A 162 -33.81 -14.98 15.01
N VAL A 163 -34.05 -13.96 14.20
CA VAL A 163 -35.35 -13.31 14.06
C VAL A 163 -35.66 -13.17 12.57
N ALA A 164 -36.84 -13.66 12.17
CA ALA A 164 -37.37 -13.46 10.83
C ALA A 164 -38.84 -13.04 10.90
N VAL A 165 -39.25 -12.11 10.04
CA VAL A 165 -40.61 -11.57 10.02
C VAL A 165 -41.60 -12.53 9.36
N LYS A 166 -41.21 -13.16 8.25
CA LYS A 166 -42.10 -14.07 7.49
C LYS A 166 -42.07 -15.49 8.02
N GLY A 167 -40.89 -15.99 8.38
CA GLY A 167 -40.70 -17.35 8.88
C GLY A 167 -39.25 -17.77 8.85
N ILE A 168 -38.96 -18.86 9.55
CA ILE A 168 -37.67 -19.57 9.52
C ILE A 168 -38.00 -21.00 9.11
N GLU A 169 -37.35 -21.49 8.08
CA GLU A 169 -37.46 -22.88 7.63
C GLU A 169 -36.18 -23.62 7.98
N THR A 170 -36.31 -24.82 8.52
CA THR A 170 -35.19 -25.71 8.80
C THR A 170 -35.60 -27.11 8.37
N SER A 171 -34.85 -27.67 7.44
CA SER A 171 -35.08 -29.02 6.91
C SER A 171 -33.77 -29.81 6.94
N SER A 172 -33.90 -31.12 7.08
CA SER A 172 -32.79 -32.07 7.00
C SER A 172 -33.32 -33.39 6.48
N GLU A 173 -32.53 -34.08 5.65
CA GLU A 173 -32.79 -35.48 5.31
C GLU A 173 -32.56 -36.42 6.51
N GLY A 174 -31.77 -35.97 7.49
CA GLY A 174 -31.50 -36.65 8.75
C GLY A 174 -32.27 -36.08 9.93
N ALA A 175 -31.75 -36.31 11.14
CA ALA A 175 -32.36 -35.83 12.38
C ALA A 175 -32.01 -34.36 12.68
N ILE A 176 -33.02 -33.57 13.07
CA ILE A 176 -32.83 -32.24 13.66
C ILE A 176 -32.88 -32.39 15.18
N ASN A 177 -31.74 -32.24 15.85
CA ASN A 177 -31.63 -32.37 17.30
C ASN A 177 -31.60 -30.99 17.97
N LYS A 178 -32.55 -30.73 18.89
CA LYS A 178 -32.59 -29.52 19.74
C LYS A 178 -32.59 -29.95 21.20
N HIS A 179 -31.53 -29.60 21.93
CA HIS A 179 -31.38 -29.95 23.34
C HIS A 179 -31.34 -28.69 24.21
N SER A 180 -32.00 -28.74 25.37
CA SER A 180 -31.94 -27.69 26.39
C SER A 180 -31.75 -28.31 27.76
N LYS A 181 -30.89 -27.71 28.59
CA LYS A 181 -30.76 -28.08 30.03
C LYS A 181 -31.90 -27.49 30.88
N LYS A 182 -32.65 -26.55 30.33
CA LYS A 182 -33.80 -25.89 30.96
C LYS A 182 -35.04 -26.10 30.10
N GLU A 183 -36.15 -25.51 30.50
CA GLU A 183 -37.41 -25.57 29.76
C GLU A 183 -37.25 -25.04 28.32
N SER A 184 -37.78 -25.78 27.34
CA SER A 184 -37.96 -25.32 25.95
C SER A 184 -39.41 -24.87 25.79
N ARG A 185 -39.64 -23.60 25.43
CA ARG A 185 -40.98 -23.05 25.23
C ARG A 185 -41.25 -22.75 23.76
N PHE A 186 -42.41 -23.20 23.29
CA PHE A 186 -42.99 -22.78 22.02
C PHE A 186 -44.24 -21.97 22.34
N VAL A 187 -44.21 -20.67 22.04
CA VAL A 187 -45.33 -19.77 22.29
C VAL A 187 -45.95 -19.37 20.97
N ASN A 188 -47.21 -19.75 20.76
CA ASN A 188 -48.02 -19.32 19.62
C ASN A 188 -48.99 -18.24 20.07
N ASN A 189 -48.78 -17.00 19.63
CA ASN A 189 -49.79 -15.95 19.77
C ASN A 189 -50.83 -16.10 18.66
N ARG A 190 -51.81 -16.98 18.83
CA ARG A 190 -53.02 -16.96 17.99
C ARG A 190 -53.83 -15.71 18.39
N LEU A 191 -54.05 -14.81 17.44
CA LEU A 191 -55.03 -13.73 17.59
C LEU A 191 -56.41 -14.39 17.70
N GLY A 192 -57.12 -14.11 18.80
CA GLY A 192 -58.55 -14.39 18.93
C GLY A 192 -59.39 -13.43 18.11
#